data_AF-A0A7S3RCJ9-F1
#
_entry.id   AF-A0A7S3RCJ9-F1
#
_cell.length_a   1.000
_cell.length_b   1.000
_cell.length_c   1.000
_cell.angle_alpha   90.00
_cell.angle_beta   90.00
_cell.angle_gamma   90.00
#
_symmetry.space_group_name_H-M   'P 1'
#
loop_
_entity.id
_entity.type
_entity.pdbx_description
1 polymer ?
#
loop_
_entity_poly.entity_id
_entity_poly.type
_entity_poly.pdbx_seq_one_letter_code
_entity_poly.pdbx_strand_id
1 'polypeptide(L)'
;ASSQKNAPAAGGMQNTPKLGGAAPATGSDPKSSLNQFCQQYTKRPTAKTDIVYTTQKFGAQFQATVQLNCINGVEYAGALCASGKEAEKAAAQQALEAHAADIAQL
;
A
#
# COMPACT_ATOMS: atom_id res chain seq x y z
N ALA A 1 2.66 -0.94 37.37
CA ALA A 1 3.18 -0.46 36.08
C ALA A 1 3.35 -1.67 35.17
N SER A 2 2.37 -1.96 34.31
CA SER A 2 2.43 -1.61 32.88
C SER A 2 3.69 -2.23 32.25
N SER A 3 3.63 -3.32 31.49
CA SER A 3 3.02 -3.26 30.16
C SER A 3 2.84 -4.66 29.58
N GLN A 4 1.58 -5.00 29.37
CA GLN A 4 1.14 -5.93 28.34
C GLN A 4 1.28 -5.19 27.00
N LYS A 5 2.03 -5.73 26.03
CA LYS A 5 1.83 -5.38 24.61
C LYS A 5 2.03 -6.61 23.75
N ASN A 6 0.90 -7.32 23.72
CA ASN A 6 0.47 -8.35 22.81
C ASN A 6 0.95 -8.11 21.36
N ALA A 7 1.53 -9.13 20.73
CA ALA A 7 1.45 -9.29 19.28
C ALA A 7 -0.03 -9.44 18.88
N PRO A 8 -0.41 -9.21 17.60
CA PRO A 8 -0.64 -10.41 16.80
C PRO A 8 -0.48 -10.28 15.27
N ALA A 9 -0.32 -11.46 14.66
CA ALA A 9 -0.93 -11.92 13.41
C ALA A 9 -0.37 -11.40 12.07
N ALA A 10 0.60 -12.16 11.56
CA ALA A 10 0.63 -12.51 10.15
C ALA A 10 -0.57 -13.46 9.87
N GLY A 11 -1.45 -13.10 8.95
CA GLY A 11 -2.58 -13.96 8.58
C GLY A 11 -3.32 -13.49 7.34
N GLY A 12 -3.34 -14.34 6.32
CA GLY A 12 -4.52 -14.52 5.48
C GLY A 12 -4.46 -13.95 4.07
N MET A 13 -4.19 -14.83 3.11
CA MET A 13 -4.65 -14.77 1.72
C MET A 13 -6.14 -14.37 1.59
N GLN A 14 -6.49 -13.92 0.39
CA GLN A 14 -7.80 -13.95 -0.30
C GLN A 14 -9.00 -13.07 0.14
N ASN A 15 -9.29 -12.12 -0.76
CA ASN A 15 -10.56 -11.62 -1.33
C ASN A 15 -11.92 -11.84 -0.63
N THR A 16 -12.65 -10.74 -0.42
CA THR A 16 -14.12 -10.62 -0.64
C THR A 16 -14.46 -9.15 -0.99
N PRO A 17 -15.31 -8.87 -2.01
CA PRO A 17 -15.59 -7.51 -2.45
C PRO A 17 -16.92 -7.00 -1.88
N LYS A 18 -16.98 -5.77 -1.33
CA LYS A 18 -18.20 -4.93 -1.39
C LYS A 18 -18.04 -3.50 -0.79
N LEU A 19 -18.02 -2.55 -1.74
CA LEU A 19 -18.60 -1.19 -1.78
C LEU A 19 -18.16 -0.12 -0.77
N GLY A 20 -17.39 0.85 -1.28
CA GLY A 20 -17.30 2.20 -0.72
C GLY A 20 -16.21 3.08 -1.35
N GLY A 21 -16.41 3.57 -2.58
CA GLY A 21 -15.72 4.75 -3.13
C GLY A 21 -14.68 4.50 -4.23
N ALA A 22 -15.04 4.87 -5.46
CA ALA A 22 -14.22 5.07 -6.67
C ALA A 22 -13.45 3.85 -7.25
N ALA A 23 -14.04 3.20 -8.25
CA ALA A 23 -13.38 2.31 -9.22
C ALA A 23 -12.62 3.15 -10.29
N PRO A 24 -11.65 2.62 -11.09
CA PRO A 24 -11.60 1.30 -11.71
C PRO A 24 -10.32 0.52 -11.29
N ALA A 25 -10.20 -0.80 -11.42
CA ALA A 25 -10.04 -1.46 -12.70
C ALA A 25 -9.98 -2.97 -12.55
N THR A 26 -10.59 -3.62 -13.52
CA THR A 26 -10.21 -4.92 -14.07
C THR A 26 -8.68 -5.13 -14.10
N GLY A 27 -8.17 -6.10 -13.34
CA GLY A 27 -7.02 -6.93 -13.75
C GLY A 27 -5.60 -6.53 -13.34
N SER A 28 -5.36 -5.43 -12.62
CA SER A 28 -4.02 -5.13 -12.10
C SER A 28 -4.06 -4.58 -10.68
N ASP A 29 -3.55 -5.38 -9.73
CA ASP A 29 -3.42 -4.95 -8.34
C ASP A 29 -2.50 -3.72 -8.25
N PRO A 30 -2.89 -2.61 -7.60
CA PRO A 30 -2.06 -1.41 -7.47
C PRO A 30 -0.72 -1.71 -6.78
N LYS A 31 -0.69 -2.73 -5.91
CA LYS A 31 0.56 -3.24 -5.31
C LYS A 31 1.53 -3.81 -6.36
N SER A 32 1.02 -4.49 -7.37
CA SER A 32 1.81 -5.04 -8.47
C SER A 32 2.34 -3.94 -9.38
N SER A 33 1.51 -2.93 -9.69
CA SER A 33 1.95 -1.76 -10.46
C SER A 33 3.02 -0.97 -9.72
N LEU A 34 2.86 -0.76 -8.41
CA LEU A 34 3.86 -0.08 -7.57
C LEU A 34 5.20 -0.86 -7.54
N ASN A 35 5.12 -2.19 -7.48
CA ASN A 35 6.30 -3.05 -7.53
C ASN A 35 6.99 -2.99 -8.91
N GLN A 36 6.24 -2.97 -10.00
CA GLN A 36 6.82 -2.77 -11.34
C GLN A 36 7.52 -1.41 -11.44
N PHE A 37 6.89 -0.37 -10.90
CA PHE A 37 7.46 0.96 -10.88
C PHE A 37 8.79 1.03 -10.08
N CYS A 38 8.85 0.56 -8.82
CA CYS A 38 10.12 0.56 -8.09
C CYS A 38 11.21 -0.25 -8.82
N GLN A 39 10.87 -1.35 -9.51
CA GLN A 39 11.85 -2.13 -10.29
C GLN A 39 12.45 -1.31 -11.44
N GLN A 40 11.60 -0.58 -12.17
CA GLN A 40 12.06 0.29 -13.26
C GLN A 40 12.85 1.49 -12.75
N TYR A 41 12.37 2.12 -11.68
CA TYR A 41 12.99 3.30 -11.08
C TYR A 41 14.39 2.99 -10.51
N THR A 42 14.52 1.89 -9.77
CA THR A 42 15.80 1.50 -9.16
C THR A 42 16.73 0.72 -10.08
N LYS A 43 16.25 0.33 -11.29
CA LYS A 43 16.94 -0.54 -12.25
C LYS A 43 17.49 -1.84 -11.62
N ARG A 44 16.87 -2.28 -10.52
CA ARG A 44 17.23 -3.49 -9.76
C ARG A 44 15.96 -4.18 -9.25
N PRO A 45 16.05 -5.44 -8.80
CA PRO A 45 14.92 -6.10 -8.16
C PRO A 45 14.49 -5.30 -6.92
N THR A 46 13.19 -5.01 -6.80
CA THR A 46 12.64 -4.33 -5.63
C THR A 46 12.76 -5.24 -4.41
N ALA A 47 13.50 -4.78 -3.41
CA ALA A 47 13.61 -5.47 -2.15
C ALA A 47 12.37 -5.20 -1.29
N LYS A 48 12.11 -6.09 -0.33
CA LYS A 48 11.00 -5.91 0.61
C LYS A 48 11.17 -4.70 1.54
N THR A 49 12.40 -4.18 1.64
CA THR A 49 12.73 -2.94 2.36
C THR A 49 12.47 -1.69 1.51
N ASP A 50 12.37 -1.83 0.18
CA ASP A 50 12.18 -0.72 -0.74
C ASP A 50 10.72 -0.21 -0.70
N ILE A 51 9.75 -1.11 -0.48
CA ILE A 51 8.33 -0.80 -0.33
C ILE A 51 7.85 -1.36 1.02
N VAL A 52 7.55 -0.46 1.96
CA VAL A 52 7.06 -0.83 3.29
C VAL A 52 5.61 -0.42 3.42
N TYR A 53 4.73 -1.38 3.73
CA TYR A 53 3.32 -1.12 4.00
C TYR A 53 3.06 -1.14 5.51
N THR A 54 2.50 -0.05 6.01
CA THR A 54 2.11 0.11 7.41
C THR A 54 0.61 0.25 7.47
N THR A 55 -0.09 -0.71 8.10
CA THR A 55 -1.54 -0.61 8.31
C THR A 55 -1.83 -0.25 9.76
N GLN A 56 -2.66 0.77 9.95
CA GLN A 56 -3.06 1.32 11.23
C GLN A 56 -4.59 1.26 11.34
N LYS A 57 -5.09 0.81 12.50
CA LYS A 57 -6.54 0.77 12.75
C LYS A 57 -6.99 2.10 13.35
N PHE A 58 -7.89 2.79 12.67
CA PHE A 58 -8.51 4.05 13.08
C PHE A 58 -9.97 3.79 13.46
N GLY A 59 -10.21 3.46 14.73
CA GLY A 59 -11.55 3.18 15.25
C GLY A 59 -12.17 1.94 14.59
N ALA A 60 -13.22 2.16 13.78
CA ALA A 60 -13.89 1.11 13.00
C ALA A 60 -13.30 0.90 11.60
N GLN A 61 -12.38 1.76 11.17
CA GLN A 61 -11.74 1.73 9.86
C GLN A 61 -10.25 1.38 9.97
N PHE A 62 -9.65 1.11 8.83
CA PHE A 62 -8.24 0.81 8.66
C PHE A 62 -7.68 1.78 7.64
N GLN A 63 -6.56 2.40 7.98
CA GLN A 63 -5.75 3.15 7.03
C GLN A 63 -4.47 2.36 6.79
N ALA A 64 -3.98 2.36 5.57
CA ALA A 64 -2.62 1.91 5.32
C ALA A 64 -1.83 3.03 4.68
N THR A 65 -0.53 2.89 4.83
CA THR A 65 0.45 3.85 4.40
C THR A 65 1.57 3.08 3.73
N VAL A 66 1.98 3.52 2.55
CA VAL A 66 3.07 2.91 1.80
C VAL A 66 4.27 3.84 1.79
N GLN A 67 5.41 3.34 2.25
CA GLN A 67 6.68 4.04 2.24
C GLN A 67 7.56 3.48 1.13
N LEU A 68 7.96 4.34 0.22
CA LEU A 68 8.84 4.08 -0.91
C LEU A 68 10.26 4.53 -0.56
N ASN A 69 11.01 3.65 0.11
CA ASN A 69 12.44 3.87 0.36
C ASN A 69 13.24 3.91 -0.95
N CYS A 70 12.69 3.31 -2.02
CA CYS A 70 13.24 3.34 -3.36
C CYS A 70 13.25 4.77 -3.98
N ILE A 71 12.38 5.67 -3.51
CA ILE A 71 12.20 7.04 -4.02
C ILE A 71 12.29 8.02 -2.85
N ASN A 72 13.50 8.26 -2.36
CA ASN A 72 13.78 9.21 -1.28
C ASN A 72 13.08 8.92 0.07
N GLY A 73 12.48 7.74 0.27
CA GLY A 73 11.77 7.42 1.52
C GLY A 73 10.43 8.14 1.65
N VAL A 74 9.83 8.56 0.53
CA VAL A 74 8.50 9.19 0.54
C VAL A 74 7.43 8.22 1.05
N GLU A 75 6.45 8.76 1.74
CA GLU A 75 5.38 7.97 2.34
C GLU A 75 4.00 8.51 1.92
N TYR A 76 3.11 7.60 1.51
CA TYR A 76 1.77 7.91 1.03
C TYR A 76 0.72 7.17 1.84
N ALA A 77 -0.16 7.93 2.49
CA ALA A 77 -1.30 7.39 3.21
C ALA A 77 -2.48 7.21 2.26
N GLY A 78 -3.04 6.00 2.25
CA GLY A 78 -4.26 5.69 1.54
C GLY A 78 -5.51 6.17 2.27
N ALA A 79 -6.65 6.01 1.60
CA ALA A 79 -7.96 6.27 2.19
C ALA A 79 -8.27 5.31 3.37
N LEU A 80 -9.18 5.75 4.25
CA LEU A 80 -9.73 4.93 5.33
C LEU A 80 -10.71 3.90 4.77
N CYS A 81 -10.38 2.62 4.90
CA CYS A 81 -11.18 1.51 4.40
C CYS A 81 -11.77 0.68 5.55
N ALA A 82 -12.78 -0.13 5.24
CA ALA A 82 -13.37 -1.06 6.22
C ALA A 82 -12.45 -2.25 6.55
N SER A 83 -11.40 -2.49 5.75
CA SER A 83 -10.46 -3.60 5.94
C SER A 83 -9.03 -3.20 5.62
N GLY A 84 -8.06 -3.83 6.28
CA GLY A 84 -6.63 -3.55 6.07
C GLY A 84 -6.17 -3.81 4.63
N LYS A 85 -6.68 -4.86 3.99
CA LYS A 85 -6.32 -5.21 2.61
C LYS A 85 -6.71 -4.11 1.61
N GLU A 86 -7.90 -3.53 1.78
CA GLU A 86 -8.38 -2.43 0.96
C GLU A 86 -7.55 -1.16 1.24
N ALA A 87 -7.22 -0.92 2.50
CA ALA A 87 -6.40 0.21 2.91
C ALA A 87 -5.00 0.15 2.26
N GLU A 88 -4.36 -1.03 2.23
CA GLU A 88 -3.06 -1.23 1.55
C GLU A 88 -3.12 -0.93 0.05
N LYS A 89 -4.22 -1.33 -0.60
CA LYS A 89 -4.44 -1.04 -2.03
C LYS A 89 -4.62 0.45 -2.27
N ALA A 90 -5.40 1.13 -1.40
CA ALA A 90 -5.60 2.57 -1.49
C ALA A 90 -4.28 3.33 -1.30
N ALA A 91 -3.41 2.89 -0.39
CA ALA A 91 -2.09 3.48 -0.20
C ALA A 91 -1.20 3.32 -1.44
N ALA A 92 -1.14 2.10 -1.99
CA ALA A 92 -0.40 1.83 -3.23
C ALA A 92 -0.91 2.67 -4.41
N GLN A 93 -2.24 2.80 -4.53
CA GLN A 93 -2.84 3.62 -5.57
C GLN A 93 -2.46 5.10 -5.39
N GLN A 94 -2.53 5.62 -4.16
CA GLN A 94 -2.17 7.00 -3.89
C GLN A 94 -0.71 7.30 -4.26
N ALA A 95 0.20 6.36 -4.01
CA ALA A 95 1.60 6.46 -4.41
C ALA A 95 1.77 6.42 -5.94
N LEU A 96 1.05 5.53 -6.63
CA LEU A 96 1.06 5.48 -8.09
C LEU A 96 0.53 6.77 -8.72
N GLU A 97 -0.53 7.35 -8.16
CA GLU A 97 -1.09 8.62 -8.64
C GLU A 97 -0.11 9.77 -8.40
N ALA A 98 0.52 9.82 -7.23
CA ALA A 98 1.54 10.82 -6.91
C ALA A 98 2.77 10.71 -7.82
N HIS A 99 3.13 9.50 -8.22
CA HIS A 99 4.24 9.21 -9.14
C HIS A 99 3.79 8.97 -10.58
N ALA A 100 2.53 9.25 -10.94
CA ALA A 100 2.03 8.95 -12.29
C ALA A 100 2.83 9.67 -13.37
N ALA A 101 3.28 10.89 -13.07
CA ALA A 101 4.18 11.65 -13.94
C ALA A 101 5.54 10.96 -14.11
N ASP A 102 6.13 10.46 -13.02
CA ASP A 102 7.43 9.77 -13.03
C ASP A 102 7.34 8.42 -13.75
N ILE A 103 6.28 7.65 -13.48
CA ILE A 103 5.96 6.40 -14.18
C ILE A 103 5.84 6.61 -15.69
N ALA A 104 5.24 7.72 -16.13
CA ALA A 104 5.10 8.04 -17.55
C ALA A 104 6.42 8.47 -18.21
N GLN A 105 7.48 8.77 -17.44
CA GLN A 105 8.79 9.18 -17.94
C GLN A 105 9.83 8.05 -17.98
N LEU A 106 9.53 6.89 -17.38
CA LEU A 106 10.42 5.70 -17.33
C LEU A 106 10.26 4.79 -18.55
#